data_AF-A0AAJ4A3T0-F1
#
_entry.id   AF-A0AAJ4A3T0-F1
#
_cell.length_a   1.000
_cell.length_b   1.000
_cell.length_c   1.000
_cell.angle_alpha   90.00
_cell.angle_beta   90.00
_cell.angle_gamma   90.00
#
_symmetry.space_group_name_H-M   'P 1'
#
loop_
_entity.id
_entity.type
_entity.pdbx_description
1 polymer ?
#
loop_
_entity_poly.entity_id
_entity_poly.type
_entity_poly.pdbx_seq_one_letter_code
_entity_poly.pdbx_strand_id
1 'polypeptide(L)'
;MYVDINKPTLFLFTDASVDPQTKVGYGAYLLLGEFELEAPLEKLKIKVKRFKETNSSKLELETFLWALEKLPTKNSKIIVYTDCQNIINLRNREEKIKKNHYMTRRGTLIKNHALYRKFYELTDLYECDFIKVKGHKKNEDKDEIDNYFTLVDRAAREALRK
;
A
#
# COMPACT_ATOMS: atom_id res chain seq x y z
N MET A 1 10.55 -22.89 17.23
CA MET A 1 10.26 -22.15 16.00
C MET A 1 11.38 -21.14 15.83
N TYR A 2 12.28 -21.34 14.86
CA TYR A 2 13.44 -20.47 14.66
C TYR A 2 13.00 -19.26 13.81
N VAL A 3 12.93 -18.09 14.44
CA VAL A 3 12.86 -16.80 13.73
C VAL A 3 14.26 -16.55 13.17
N ASP A 4 14.40 -16.40 11.85
CA ASP A 4 15.64 -15.87 11.28
C ASP A 4 15.71 -14.38 11.65
N ILE A 5 16.46 -14.09 12.70
CA ILE A 5 16.64 -12.74 13.28
C ILE A 5 17.17 -11.76 12.23
N ASN A 6 17.74 -12.26 11.12
CA ASN A 6 18.39 -11.43 10.12
C ASN A 6 17.43 -10.79 9.11
N LYS A 7 16.17 -11.25 8.99
CA LYS A 7 15.20 -10.65 8.05
C LYS A 7 13.75 -10.84 8.52
N PRO A 8 13.19 -9.94 9.34
CA PRO A 8 11.81 -10.08 9.83
C PRO A 8 10.80 -9.99 8.68
N THR A 9 9.69 -10.73 8.82
CA THR A 9 8.50 -10.56 7.99
C THR A 9 7.61 -9.49 8.61
N LEU A 10 7.19 -8.51 7.80
CA LEU A 10 6.23 -7.49 8.17
C LEU A 10 5.00 -7.55 7.27
N PHE A 11 3.83 -7.35 7.85
CA PHE A 11 2.55 -7.32 7.14
C PHE A 11 2.11 -5.86 7.02
N LEU A 12 1.96 -5.39 5.79
CA LEU A 12 1.65 -4.01 5.47
C LEU A 12 0.29 -3.92 4.79
N PHE A 13 -0.66 -3.25 5.42
CA PHE A 13 -1.99 -2.99 4.88
C PHE A 13 -2.07 -1.52 4.49
N THR A 14 -2.51 -1.23 3.27
CA THR A 14 -2.60 0.16 2.78
C THR A 14 -3.92 0.40 2.07
N ASP A 15 -4.55 1.53 2.38
CA ASP A 15 -5.74 1.99 1.66
C ASP A 15 -5.82 3.53 1.64
N ALA A 16 -6.66 4.07 0.77
CA ALA A 16 -6.74 5.48 0.47
C ALA A 16 -8.16 5.92 0.11
N SER A 17 -8.53 7.11 0.57
CA SER A 17 -9.80 7.75 0.22
C SER A 17 -9.56 9.16 -0.31
N VAL A 18 -10.16 9.51 -1.44
CA VAL A 18 -10.00 10.82 -2.09
C VAL A 18 -11.35 11.47 -2.34
N ASP A 19 -11.41 12.78 -2.16
CA ASP A 19 -12.49 13.62 -2.68
C ASP A 19 -12.10 14.07 -4.11
N PRO A 20 -12.81 13.61 -5.15
CA PRO A 20 -12.51 13.97 -6.53
C PRO A 20 -12.68 15.45 -6.85
N GLN A 21 -13.53 16.18 -6.10
CA GLN A 21 -13.80 17.59 -6.36
C GLN A 21 -12.66 18.46 -5.86
N THR A 22 -12.24 18.26 -4.61
CA THR A 22 -11.15 19.03 -4.00
C THR A 22 -9.76 18.48 -4.33
N LYS A 23 -9.67 17.26 -4.86
CA LYS A 23 -8.42 16.51 -5.09
C LYS A 23 -7.59 16.33 -3.82
N VAL A 24 -8.25 16.41 -2.67
CA VAL A 24 -7.68 16.11 -1.36
C VAL A 24 -8.01 14.66 -1.05
N GLY A 25 -7.04 13.94 -0.50
CA GLY A 25 -7.29 12.59 -0.03
C GLY A 25 -6.45 12.24 1.18
N TYR A 26 -6.80 11.12 1.79
CA TYR A 26 -6.12 10.58 2.96
C TYR A 26 -5.69 9.15 2.66
N GLY A 27 -4.41 8.90 2.84
CA GLY A 27 -3.84 7.57 2.84
C GLY A 27 -3.75 7.04 4.26
N ALA A 28 -4.06 5.76 4.45
CA ALA A 28 -3.89 5.06 5.70
C ALA A 28 -3.03 3.81 5.51
N TYR A 29 -2.24 3.47 6.53
CA TYR A 29 -1.60 2.16 6.58
C TYR A 29 -1.56 1.59 8.00
N LEU A 30 -1.49 0.27 8.07
CA LEU A 30 -1.19 -0.50 9.26
C LEU A 30 0.03 -1.39 8.97
N LEU A 31 1.01 -1.36 9.86
CA LEU A 31 2.20 -2.20 9.81
C LEU A 31 2.18 -3.12 11.03
N LEU A 32 2.30 -4.42 10.82
CA LEU A 32 2.35 -5.43 11.88
C LEU A 32 3.60 -6.31 11.70
N GLY A 33 4.29 -6.61 12.81
CA GLY A 33 5.19 -7.76 12.87
C GLY A 33 4.43 -9.07 13.12
N GLU A 34 5.09 -10.22 12.93
CA GLU A 34 4.48 -11.54 13.16
C GLU A 34 3.80 -11.67 14.54
N PHE A 35 4.44 -11.20 15.61
CA PHE A 35 3.87 -11.25 16.97
C PHE A 35 2.68 -10.30 17.20
N GLU A 36 2.48 -9.30 16.33
CA GLU A 36 1.38 -8.34 16.45
C GLU A 36 0.10 -8.83 15.77
N LEU A 37 0.16 -9.92 14.98
CA LEU A 37 -1.02 -10.54 14.36
C LEU A 37 -1.99 -11.14 15.39
N GLU A 38 -1.53 -11.43 16.61
CA GLU A 38 -2.38 -11.93 17.69
C GLU A 38 -2.87 -10.81 18.62
N ALA A 39 -2.48 -9.56 18.37
CA ALA A 39 -2.85 -8.44 19.22
C ALA A 39 -4.34 -8.04 19.04
N PRO A 40 -5.04 -7.63 20.11
CA PRO A 40 -6.39 -7.10 20.00
C PRO A 40 -6.45 -5.90 19.02
N LEU A 41 -7.46 -5.90 18.15
CA LEU A 41 -7.63 -4.88 17.09
C LEU A 41 -7.57 -3.43 17.60
N GLU A 42 -8.07 -3.18 18.82
CA GLU A 42 -8.09 -1.85 19.44
C GLU A 42 -6.69 -1.29 19.74
N LYS A 43 -5.69 -2.16 19.90
CA LYS A 43 -4.31 -1.76 20.21
C LYS A 43 -3.52 -1.40 18.95
N LEU A 44 -4.05 -1.70 17.76
CA LEU A 44 -3.38 -1.51 16.49
C LEU A 44 -3.32 -0.03 16.11
N LYS A 45 -2.14 0.43 15.73
CA LYS A 45 -1.87 1.84 15.45
C LYS A 45 -1.87 2.12 13.96
N ILE A 46 -3.03 2.50 13.44
CA ILE A 46 -3.17 2.94 12.05
C ILE A 46 -2.54 4.32 11.90
N LYS A 47 -1.74 4.49 10.84
CA LYS A 47 -1.15 5.78 10.47
C LYS A 47 -1.98 6.37 9.34
N VAL A 48 -2.33 7.65 9.47
CA VAL A 48 -3.10 8.38 8.45
C VAL A 48 -2.35 9.65 8.05
N LYS A 49 -2.35 9.97 6.76
CA LYS A 49 -1.72 11.18 6.22
C LYS A 49 -2.59 11.80 5.15
N ARG A 50 -2.66 13.14 5.16
CA ARG A 50 -3.34 13.95 4.15
C ARG A 50 -2.43 14.18 2.94
N PHE A 51 -3.02 14.12 1.75
CA PHE A 51 -2.42 14.40 0.45
C PHE A 51 -3.29 15.42 -0.30
N LYS A 52 -2.65 16.26 -1.11
CA LYS A 52 -3.29 17.26 -1.98
C LYS A 52 -2.93 17.00 -3.43
N GLU A 53 -3.72 17.53 -4.36
CA GLU A 53 -3.52 17.37 -5.80
C GLU A 53 -3.37 15.89 -6.20
N THR A 54 -4.26 15.06 -5.68
CA THR A 54 -4.24 13.60 -5.89
C THR A 54 -5.53 13.10 -6.55
N ASN A 55 -5.56 11.82 -6.88
CA ASN A 55 -6.71 11.04 -7.35
C ASN A 55 -6.54 9.60 -6.84
N SER A 56 -7.57 8.75 -6.92
CA SER A 56 -7.54 7.42 -6.27
C SER A 56 -6.27 6.62 -6.63
N SER A 57 -5.99 6.42 -7.92
CA SER A 57 -4.81 5.63 -8.33
C SER A 57 -3.47 6.27 -7.99
N LYS A 58 -3.39 7.61 -7.96
CA LYS A 58 -2.17 8.32 -7.52
C LYS A 58 -2.00 8.17 -6.01
N LEU A 59 -3.08 8.36 -5.25
CA LEU A 59 -3.08 8.34 -3.79
C LEU A 59 -2.79 6.95 -3.24
N GLU A 60 -3.37 5.90 -3.81
CA GLU A 60 -3.08 4.51 -3.45
C GLU A 60 -1.57 4.24 -3.55
N LEU A 61 -0.95 4.66 -4.65
CA LEU A 61 0.49 4.51 -4.84
C LEU A 61 1.31 5.40 -3.90
N GLU A 62 0.93 6.67 -3.72
CA GLU A 62 1.59 7.58 -2.76
C GLU A 62 1.53 7.05 -1.32
N THR A 63 0.41 6.44 -0.95
CA THR A 63 0.19 5.86 0.38
C THR A 63 1.09 4.66 0.60
N PHE A 64 1.17 3.76 -0.38
CA PHE A 64 2.09 2.62 -0.34
C PHE A 64 3.55 3.06 -0.21
N LEU A 65 4.00 3.99 -1.05
CA LEU A 65 5.37 4.50 -1.01
C LEU A 65 5.67 5.19 0.33
N TRP A 66 4.73 5.99 0.84
CA TRP A 66 4.85 6.62 2.15
C TRP A 66 4.98 5.59 3.28
N ALA A 67 4.25 4.48 3.22
CA ALA A 67 4.37 3.42 4.21
C ALA A 67 5.74 2.73 4.16
N LEU A 68 6.24 2.38 2.97
CA LEU A 68 7.57 1.79 2.80
C LEU A 68 8.71 2.69 3.31
N GLU A 69 8.58 4.00 3.17
CA GLU A 69 9.55 4.97 3.70
C GLU A 69 9.59 5.04 5.24
N LYS A 70 8.56 4.52 5.91
CA LYS A 70 8.45 4.53 7.37
C LYS A 70 8.78 3.20 8.01
N LEU A 71 9.16 2.19 7.22
CA LEU A 71 9.60 0.92 7.74
C LEU A 71 10.88 1.08 8.59
N PRO A 72 10.99 0.34 9.70
CA PRO A 72 12.11 0.50 10.64
C PRO A 72 13.44 -0.01 10.08
N THR A 73 13.41 -0.95 9.13
CA THR A 73 14.61 -1.52 8.52
C THR A 73 14.37 -1.87 7.06
N LYS A 74 15.40 -1.66 6.25
CA LYS A 74 15.42 -1.95 4.81
C LYS A 74 15.61 -3.44 4.50
N ASN A 75 16.11 -4.22 5.46
CA ASN A 75 16.29 -5.66 5.31
C ASN A 75 15.12 -6.42 5.94
N SER A 76 13.94 -6.35 5.31
CA SER A 76 12.74 -7.05 5.75
C SER A 76 12.03 -7.69 4.54
N LYS A 77 11.33 -8.78 4.78
CA LYS A 77 10.32 -9.28 3.85
C LYS A 77 9.00 -8.58 4.15
N ILE A 78 8.34 -8.04 3.13
CA ILE A 78 7.10 -7.28 3.31
C ILE A 78 5.97 -7.98 2.56
N ILE A 79 4.93 -8.37 3.29
CA ILE A 79 3.69 -8.88 2.70
C ILE A 79 2.69 -7.73 2.65
N VAL A 80 2.43 -7.23 1.45
CA VAL A 80 1.62 -6.04 1.19
C VAL A 80 0.19 -6.45 0.82
N TYR A 81 -0.78 -6.04 1.63
CA TYR A 81 -2.21 -6.20 1.37
C TYR A 81 -2.82 -4.89 0.88
N THR A 82 -3.39 -4.94 -0.32
CA THR A 82 -4.09 -3.81 -0.95
C THR A 82 -5.16 -4.30 -1.91
N ASP A 83 -6.24 -3.55 -2.08
CA ASP A 83 -7.24 -3.79 -3.13
C ASP A 83 -6.89 -3.07 -4.46
N CYS A 84 -5.85 -2.23 -4.45
CA CYS A 84 -5.38 -1.43 -5.58
C CYS A 84 -4.88 -2.32 -6.73
N GLN A 85 -5.71 -2.47 -7.76
CA GLN A 85 -5.33 -3.21 -8.97
C GLN A 85 -4.11 -2.60 -9.68
N ASN A 86 -3.90 -1.28 -9.58
CA ASN A 86 -2.75 -0.63 -10.22
C ASN A 86 -1.43 -1.08 -9.59
N ILE A 87 -1.34 -1.17 -8.26
CA ILE A 87 -0.15 -1.69 -7.54
C ILE A 87 0.14 -3.12 -7.98
N ILE A 88 -0.88 -4.00 -7.98
CA ILE A 88 -0.75 -5.40 -8.43
C ILE A 88 -0.24 -5.47 -9.87
N ASN A 89 -0.79 -4.65 -10.77
CA ASN A 89 -0.43 -4.65 -12.18
C ASN A 89 0.93 -4.03 -12.49
N LEU A 90 1.44 -3.13 -11.63
CA LEU A 90 2.71 -2.45 -11.87
C LEU A 90 3.88 -3.43 -11.86
N ARG A 91 3.86 -4.45 -10.99
CA ARG A 91 4.89 -5.50 -10.97
C ARG A 91 4.92 -6.27 -12.29
N ASN A 92 3.76 -6.69 -12.78
CA ASN A 92 3.64 -7.43 -14.05
C ASN A 92 4.07 -6.63 -15.29
N ARG A 93 4.13 -5.30 -15.18
CA ARG A 93 4.44 -4.39 -16.29
C ARG A 93 5.82 -3.76 -16.19
N GLU A 94 6.59 -4.10 -15.17
CA GLU A 94 7.86 -3.48 -14.82
C GLU A 94 8.84 -3.47 -15.99
N GLU A 95 9.18 -4.65 -16.51
CA GLU A 95 10.16 -4.80 -17.59
C GLU A 95 9.79 -3.93 -18.80
N LYS A 96 8.51 -3.96 -19.18
CA LYS A 96 7.98 -3.16 -20.30
C LYS A 96 8.06 -1.67 -20.03
N ILE A 97 7.72 -1.22 -18.82
CA ILE A 97 7.75 0.20 -18.44
C ILE A 97 9.19 0.70 -18.39
N LYS A 98 10.11 -0.05 -17.76
CA LYS A 98 11.55 0.26 -17.70
C LYS A 98 12.17 0.27 -19.10
N LYS A 99 11.91 -0.75 -19.94
CA LYS A 99 12.41 -0.84 -21.33
C LYS A 99 11.96 0.32 -22.22
N ASN A 100 10.73 0.80 -22.03
CA ASN A 100 10.21 1.93 -22.79
C ASN A 100 10.56 3.29 -22.14
N HIS A 101 11.49 3.34 -21.19
CA HIS A 101 11.90 4.57 -20.49
C HIS A 101 10.71 5.36 -19.92
N TYR A 102 9.69 4.66 -19.42
CA TYR A 102 8.46 5.25 -18.90
C TYR A 102 7.67 6.10 -19.91
N MET A 103 7.80 5.83 -21.21
CA MET A 103 7.07 6.50 -22.27
C MET A 103 5.83 5.70 -22.72
N THR A 104 4.80 6.42 -23.12
CA THR A 104 3.65 5.87 -23.84
C THR A 104 4.02 5.58 -25.29
N ARG A 105 3.17 4.82 -26.00
CA ARG A 105 3.36 4.59 -27.45
C ARG A 105 3.40 5.87 -28.29
N ARG A 106 2.87 6.98 -27.77
CA ARG A 106 2.85 8.30 -28.43
C ARG A 106 4.09 9.14 -28.12
N GLY A 107 5.09 8.60 -27.43
CA GLY A 107 6.33 9.29 -27.08
C GLY A 107 6.23 10.27 -25.91
N THR A 108 5.09 10.31 -25.20
CA THR A 108 4.93 11.15 -24.00
C THR A 108 5.19 10.34 -22.73
N LEU A 109 5.60 10.99 -21.64
CA LEU A 109 5.79 10.32 -20.35
C LEU A 109 4.47 9.74 -19.83
N ILE A 110 4.54 8.52 -19.27
CA ILE A 110 3.40 7.89 -18.60
C ILE A 110 3.00 8.75 -17.40
N LYS A 111 1.68 8.94 -17.21
CA LYS A 111 1.16 9.61 -16.00
C LYS A 111 1.69 8.90 -14.75
N ASN A 112 2.13 9.66 -13.75
CA ASN A 112 2.74 9.17 -12.51
C ASN A 112 4.10 8.44 -12.68
N HIS A 113 4.81 8.62 -13.79
CA HIS A 113 6.10 7.94 -14.03
C HIS A 113 7.13 8.05 -12.90
N ALA A 114 7.15 9.18 -12.16
CA ALA A 114 8.08 9.41 -11.06
C ALA A 114 7.74 8.53 -9.85
N LEU A 115 6.44 8.34 -9.58
CA LEU A 115 5.98 7.41 -8.57
C LEU A 115 6.28 5.96 -8.99
N TYR A 116 6.20 5.64 -10.29
CA TYR A 116 6.55 4.29 -10.77
C TYR A 116 8.04 4.01 -10.64
N ARG A 117 8.93 4.96 -10.94
CA ARG A 117 10.37 4.82 -10.68
C ARG A 117 10.62 4.49 -9.21
N LYS A 118 10.06 5.30 -8.31
CA LYS A 118 10.19 5.11 -6.86
C LYS A 118 9.58 3.79 -6.36
N PHE A 119 8.48 3.36 -6.97
CA PHE A 119 7.87 2.06 -6.67
C PHE A 119 8.83 0.91 -6.99
N TYR A 120 9.45 0.91 -8.17
CA TYR A 120 10.39 -0.15 -8.52
C TYR A 120 11.66 -0.07 -7.66
N GLU A 121 12.20 1.12 -7.43
CA GLU A 121 13.37 1.30 -6.54
C GLU A 121 13.13 0.76 -5.13
N LEU A 122 11.97 1.08 -4.52
CA LEU A 122 11.66 0.60 -3.18
C LEU A 122 11.30 -0.90 -3.17
N THR A 123 10.55 -1.39 -4.15
CA THR A 123 10.18 -2.82 -4.20
C THR A 123 11.31 -3.75 -4.65
N ASP A 124 12.41 -3.21 -5.20
CA ASP A 124 13.65 -3.96 -5.41
C ASP A 124 14.53 -3.94 -4.13
N LEU A 125 14.46 -2.87 -3.33
CA LEU A 125 15.15 -2.76 -2.04
C LEU A 125 14.52 -3.62 -0.94
N TYR A 126 13.19 -3.68 -0.90
CA TYR A 126 12.41 -4.51 0.00
C TYR A 126 11.95 -5.78 -0.72
N GLU A 127 11.98 -6.94 -0.07
CA GLU A 127 11.41 -8.17 -0.66
C GLU A 127 9.87 -8.14 -0.50
N CYS A 128 9.20 -7.37 -1.36
CA CYS A 128 7.76 -7.14 -1.32
C CYS A 128 6.96 -8.20 -2.09
N ASP A 129 6.14 -8.95 -1.36
CA ASP A 129 5.09 -9.81 -1.92
C ASP A 129 3.74 -9.07 -1.86
N PHE A 130 3.00 -9.02 -2.98
CA PHE A 130 1.72 -8.31 -3.05
C PHE A 130 0.55 -9.29 -3.06
N ILE A 131 -0.36 -9.13 -2.09
CA ILE A 131 -1.60 -9.90 -1.98
C ILE A 131 -2.78 -8.96 -2.22
N LYS A 132 -3.57 -9.27 -3.25
CA LYS A 132 -4.79 -8.52 -3.52
C LYS A 132 -5.90 -8.97 -2.57
N VAL A 133 -6.40 -8.04 -1.76
CA VAL A 133 -7.60 -8.26 -0.95
C VAL A 133 -8.86 -7.92 -1.73
N LYS A 134 -9.95 -8.64 -1.46
CA LYS A 134 -11.28 -8.31 -2.00
C LYS A 134 -11.91 -7.26 -1.09
N GLY A 135 -12.12 -6.06 -1.60
CA GLY A 135 -12.85 -5.04 -0.88
C GLY A 135 -14.26 -5.51 -0.50
N HIS A 136 -14.72 -5.07 0.69
CA HIS A 136 -16.12 -5.14 1.12
C HIS A 136 -16.74 -6.56 1.16
N LYS A 137 -16.07 -7.53 1.77
CA LYS A 137 -16.71 -8.81 2.13
C LYS A 137 -17.77 -8.63 3.24
N LYS A 138 -18.79 -9.51 3.24
CA LYS A 138 -19.76 -9.60 4.35
C LYS A 138 -19.05 -10.06 5.62
N ASN A 139 -19.49 -9.61 6.79
CA ASN A 139 -18.82 -9.92 8.06
C ASN A 139 -18.70 -11.42 8.34
N GLU A 140 -19.66 -12.23 7.90
CA GLU A 140 -19.66 -13.69 8.06
C GLU A 140 -18.53 -14.37 7.26
N ASP A 141 -18.03 -13.72 6.19
CA ASP A 141 -17.01 -14.25 5.29
C ASP A 141 -15.61 -13.63 5.55
N LYS A 142 -15.47 -12.78 6.58
CA LYS A 142 -14.23 -12.07 6.86
C LYS A 142 -13.27 -12.93 7.66
N ASP A 143 -12.02 -12.99 7.18
CA ASP A 143 -10.89 -13.47 7.95
C ASP A 143 -10.19 -12.30 8.69
N GLU A 144 -9.11 -12.62 9.41
CA GLU A 144 -8.32 -11.62 10.14
C GLU A 144 -7.72 -10.55 9.21
N ILE A 145 -7.28 -10.93 8.00
CA ILE A 145 -6.73 -10.02 7.00
C ILE A 145 -7.80 -9.03 6.55
N ASP A 146 -9.03 -9.50 6.32
CA ASP A 146 -10.16 -8.64 5.98
C ASP A 146 -10.51 -7.67 7.11
N ASN A 147 -10.35 -8.09 8.38
CA ASN A 147 -10.57 -7.23 9.54
C ASN A 147 -9.50 -6.13 9.63
N TYR A 148 -8.22 -6.47 9.48
CA TYR A 148 -7.13 -5.50 9.41
C TYR A 148 -7.33 -4.51 8.25
N PHE A 149 -7.70 -5.01 7.08
CA PHE A 149 -7.95 -4.15 5.93
C PHE A 149 -9.16 -3.23 6.16
N THR A 150 -10.24 -3.73 6.75
CA THR A 150 -11.43 -2.92 7.11
C THR A 150 -11.06 -1.76 8.04
N LEU A 151 -10.14 -1.98 8.98
CA LEU A 151 -9.67 -0.92 9.87
C LEU A 151 -8.95 0.20 9.10
N VAL A 152 -8.06 -0.16 8.17
CA VAL A 152 -7.28 0.78 7.36
C VAL A 152 -8.19 1.57 6.40
N ASP A 153 -9.09 0.89 5.69
CA ASP A 153 -10.11 1.51 4.83
C ASP A 153 -10.97 2.51 5.61
N ARG A 154 -11.51 2.07 6.76
CA ARG A 154 -12.32 2.94 7.62
C ARG A 154 -11.54 4.18 8.06
N ALA A 155 -10.27 4.03 8.46
CA ALA A 155 -9.44 5.15 8.89
C ALA A 155 -9.21 6.18 7.76
N ALA A 156 -8.96 5.73 6.54
CA ALA A 156 -8.82 6.61 5.38
C ALA A 156 -10.12 7.38 5.09
N ARG A 157 -11.26 6.68 5.09
CA ARG A 157 -12.59 7.28 4.82
C ARG A 157 -13.03 8.24 5.92
N GLU A 158 -12.84 7.90 7.18
CA GLU A 158 -13.17 8.78 8.31
C GLU A 158 -12.33 10.05 8.31
N ALA A 159 -11.04 9.97 7.96
CA ALA A 159 -10.18 11.13 7.87
C ALA A 159 -10.59 12.09 6.74
N LEU A 160 -11.16 11.58 5.64
CA LEU A 160 -11.68 12.40 4.55
C LEU A 160 -12.98 13.14 4.92
N ARG A 161 -13.79 12.56 5.82
CA ARG A 161 -15.08 13.13 6.25
C ARG A 161 -14.95 14.20 7.33
N LYS A 162 -13.77 14.34 7.93
CA LYS A 162 -13.45 15.37 8.92
C LYS A 162 -13.05 16.67 8.25
#